data_AF-A0A3B8WG54-F1
#
_entry.id   AF-A0A3B8WG54-F1
#
_cell.length_a   1.000
_cell.length_b   1.000
_cell.length_c   1.000
_cell.angle_alpha   90.00
_cell.angle_beta   90.00
_cell.angle_gamma   90.00
#
_symmetry.space_group_name_H-M   'P 1'
#
loop_
_entity.id
_entity.type
_entity.pdbx_description
1 polymer ?
#
loop_
_entity_poly.entity_id
_entity_poly.type
_entity_poly.pdbx_seq_one_letter_code
_entity_poly.pdbx_strand_id
1 'polypeptide(L)' 'LDLFDALCRRERCPYAVIGEATEEHHLELGDSYFNDKPVDMPMEVLFGKPPRMHRSVSRSSFTKPIFDSTKIDLHDA' A
#
# COMPACT_ATOMS: atom_id res chain seq x y z
N LEU A 1 -19.53 22.11 12.08
CA LEU A 1 -19.48 20.64 12.35
C LEU A 1 -20.82 20.11 12.90
N ASP A 2 -21.71 20.99 13.32
CA ASP A 2 -22.92 20.67 14.10
C ASP A 2 -23.86 19.68 13.41
N LEU A 3 -24.06 19.82 12.09
CA LEU A 3 -24.85 18.86 11.33
C LEU A 3 -24.23 17.45 11.35
N PHE A 4 -22.90 17.37 11.23
CA PHE A 4 -22.18 16.09 11.24
C PHE A 4 -22.22 15.43 12.62
N ASP A 5 -22.01 16.22 13.69
CA ASP A 5 -22.15 15.76 15.08
C ASP A 5 -23.56 15.21 15.36
N ALA A 6 -24.60 15.92 14.91
CA ALA A 6 -25.99 15.48 15.07
C ALA A 6 -26.27 14.14 14.37
N LEU A 7 -25.71 13.93 13.17
CA LEU A 7 -25.82 12.67 12.45
C LEU A 7 -25.11 11.53 13.20
N CYS A 8 -23.87 11.75 13.64
CA CYS A 8 -23.09 10.76 14.39
C CYS A 8 -23.78 10.37 15.70
N ARG A 9 -24.33 11.33 16.45
CA ARG A 9 -25.08 11.06 17.69
C ARG A 9 -26.36 10.25 17.44
N ARG A 10 -27.10 10.56 16.37
CA ARG A 10 -28.30 9.81 15.98
C ARG A 10 -27.99 8.33 15.75
N GLU A 11 -26.92 8.04 15.03
CA GLU A 11 -26.51 6.69 14.66
C GLU A 11 -25.63 6.00 15.71
N ARG A 12 -25.31 6.67 16.83
CA ARG A 12 -24.34 6.20 17.83
C ARG A 12 -22.99 5.82 17.19
N CYS A 13 -22.55 6.64 16.25
CA CYS A 13 -21.29 6.48 15.54
C CYS A 13 -20.21 7.35 16.21
N PRO A 14 -19.24 6.75 16.93
CA PRO A 14 -18.14 7.50 17.52
C PRO A 14 -17.28 8.13 16.43
N TYR A 15 -16.88 9.38 16.63
CA TYR A 15 -15.96 10.08 15.76
C TYR A 15 -15.11 11.07 16.56
N ALA A 16 -14.01 11.53 15.95
CA ALA A 16 -13.18 12.59 16.49
C ALA A 16 -12.67 13.47 15.35
N VAL A 17 -12.51 14.77 15.63
CA VAL A 17 -11.77 15.67 14.74
C VAL A 17 -10.32 15.62 15.17
N ILE A 18 -9.44 15.09 14.31
CA ILE A 18 -8.05 14.79 14.64
C ILE A 18 -7.04 15.78 14.03
N GLY A 19 -7.49 16.74 13.23
CA GLY A 19 -6.64 17.71 12.57
C GLY A 19 -7.39 18.53 11.54
N GLU A 20 -6.65 19.33 10.78
CA GLU A 20 -7.15 20.18 9.71
C GLU A 20 -6.33 20.02 8.44
N ALA A 21 -6.92 20.34 7.29
CA ALA A 21 -6.22 20.38 6.03
C ALA A 21 -5.63 21.77 5.82
N THR A 22 -4.33 21.82 5.51
CA THR A 22 -3.60 23.05 5.22
C THR A 22 -3.25 23.13 3.73
N GLU A 23 -2.99 24.33 3.21
CA GLU A 23 -2.50 24.50 1.83
C GLU A 23 -1.04 24.05 1.68
N GLU A 24 -0.26 24.12 2.76
CA GLU A 24 1.12 23.69 2.78
C GLU A 24 1.22 22.17 2.62
N HIS A 25 2.09 21.70 1.73
CA HIS A 25 2.32 20.26 1.50
C HIS A 25 3.23 19.65 2.60
N HIS A 26 2.80 19.79 3.84
CA HIS A 26 3.52 19.37 5.04
C HIS A 26 2.64 18.49 5.92
N LEU A 27 3.20 17.42 6.48
CA LEU A 27 2.50 16.55 7.43
C LEU A 27 3.09 16.74 8.83
N GLU A 28 2.24 17.20 9.75
CA GLU A 28 2.54 17.32 11.17
C GLU A 28 1.60 16.42 11.98
N LEU A 29 2.16 15.67 12.93
CA LEU A 29 1.45 14.94 13.96
C LEU A 29 1.96 15.44 15.31
N GLY A 30 1.10 16.12 16.07
CA GLY A 30 1.40 16.52 17.44
C GLY A 30 0.99 15.45 18.46
N ASP A 31 1.80 15.27 19.49
CA ASP A 31 1.46 14.44 20.65
C ASP A 31 1.31 15.31 21.89
N SER A 32 0.08 15.40 22.40
CA SER A 32 -0.24 16.18 23.60
C SER A 32 0.26 15.56 24.90
N TYR A 33 0.52 14.25 24.94
CA TYR A 33 1.01 13.56 26.13
C TYR A 33 2.50 13.83 26.36
N PHE A 34 3.30 13.77 25.29
CA PHE A 34 4.74 14.06 25.35
C PHE A 34 5.11 15.51 25.02
N ASN A 35 4.14 16.30 24.54
CA ASN A 35 4.32 17.68 24.12
C ASN A 35 5.42 17.83 23.05
N ASP A 36 5.38 16.94 22.04
CA ASP A 36 6.29 16.93 20.90
C ASP A 36 5.54 16.72 19.57
N LYS A 37 6.30 16.58 18.48
CA LYS A 37 5.79 16.36 17.13
C LYS A 37 6.42 15.09 16.54
N PRO A 38 5.84 13.90 16.79
CA PRO A 38 6.44 12.64 16.33
C PRO A 38 6.59 12.52 14.80
N VAL A 39 5.75 13.21 14.04
CA VAL A 39 5.88 13.32 12.57
C VAL A 39 5.86 14.80 12.21
N ASP A 40 6.90 15.25 11.52
CA ASP A 40 7.05 16.65 11.11
C ASP A 40 7.91 16.68 9.84
N MET A 41 7.28 16.56 8.67
CA MET A 41 8.02 16.52 7.39
C MET A 41 7.18 16.90 6.16
N PRO A 42 7.84 17.38 5.08
CA PRO A 42 7.19 17.61 3.79
C PRO A 42 6.60 16.33 3.19
N MET A 43 5.44 16.43 2.56
CA MET A 43 4.76 15.28 1.93
C MET A 43 5.59 14.63 0.81
N GLU A 44 6.46 15.38 0.14
CA GLU A 44 7.37 14.85 -0.88
C GLU A 44 8.31 13.77 -0.32
N VAL A 45 8.71 13.86 0.95
CA VAL A 45 9.57 12.86 1.58
C VAL A 45 8.82 11.54 1.78
N LEU A 46 7.55 11.60 2.20
CA LEU A 46 6.71 10.44 2.46
C LEU A 46 6.26 9.74 1.16
N PHE A 47 5.89 10.53 0.16
CA PHE A 47 5.34 10.04 -1.11
C PHE A 47 6.35 10.07 -2.26
N GLY A 48 7.62 10.36 -1.96
CA GLY A 48 8.70 10.38 -2.93
C GLY A 48 8.81 9.06 -3.66
N LYS A 49 9.01 9.10 -4.98
CA LYS A 49 9.13 7.88 -5.77
C LYS A 49 10.51 7.27 -5.53
N PRO A 50 10.59 6.01 -5.08
CA PRO A 50 11.87 5.32 -5.07
C PRO A 50 12.42 5.21 -6.50
N PRO A 51 13.74 5.07 -6.67
CA PRO A 51 14.33 4.88 -7.99
C PRO A 51 13.67 3.68 -8.69
N ARG A 52 13.48 3.80 -10.00
CA ARG A 52 12.87 2.74 -10.80
C ARG A 52 13.72 1.46 -10.71
N MET A 53 13.05 0.32 -10.60
CA MET A 53 13.73 -0.98 -10.57
C MET A 53 14.38 -1.27 -11.94
N HIS A 54 15.71 -1.38 -11.96
CA HIS A 54 16.43 -1.92 -13.10
C HIS A 54 16.57 -3.44 -12.94
N ARG A 55 15.89 -4.21 -13.82
CA ARG A 55 15.99 -5.67 -13.83
C ARG A 55 16.89 -6.12 -14.97
N SER A 56 18.02 -6.72 -14.63
CA SER A 56 18.83 -7.49 -15.57
C SER A 56 18.32 -8.92 -15.60
N VAL A 57 17.84 -9.37 -16.77
CA VAL A 57 17.34 -10.73 -16.97
C VAL A 57 18.14 -11.42 -18.07
N SER A 58 18.56 -12.65 -17.82
CA SER A 58 19.10 -13.54 -18.84
C SER A 58 18.05 -14.58 -19.20
N ARG A 59 17.75 -14.74 -20.49
CA ARG A 59 16.91 -15.85 -20.95
C ARG A 59 17.74 -17.11 -20.94
N SER A 60 17.29 -18.13 -20.21
CA SER A 60 17.81 -19.48 -20.35
C SER A 60 16.95 -20.23 -21.36
N SER A 61 17.58 -20.75 -22.41
CA SER A 61 16.95 -21.75 -23.27
C SER A 61 17.14 -23.12 -22.63
N PHE A 62 16.09 -23.93 -22.65
CA PHE A 62 16.18 -25.34 -22.32
C PHE A 62 15.69 -26.15 -23.51
N THR A 63 16.36 -27.26 -23.77
CA THR A 63 15.88 -28.24 -24.74
C THR A 63 14.76 -29.03 -24.08
N LYS A 64 13.56 -28.97 -24.66
CA LYS A 64 12.46 -29.83 -24.23
C LYS A 64 12.87 -31.29 -24.49
N PRO A 65 12.73 -32.21 -23.52
CA PRO A 65 12.92 -33.62 -23.81
C PRO A 65 11.94 -34.03 -24.91
N ILE A 66 12.41 -34.86 -25.84
CA ILE A 66 11.55 -35.46 -26.85
C ILE A 66 10.53 -36.33 -26.11
N PHE A 67 9.26 -36.13 -26.42
CA PHE A 67 8.20 -36.98 -25.90
C PHE A 67 8.33 -38.37 -26.52
N ASP A 68 8.63 -39.37 -25.68
CA ASP A 68 8.72 -40.76 -26.09
C ASP A 68 7.37 -41.46 -25.92
N SER A 69 6.60 -41.51 -27.01
CA SER A 69 5.29 -42.17 -27.02
C SER A 69 5.36 -43.69 -27.02
N THR A 70 6.55 -44.29 -27.17
CA THR A 70 6.70 -45.76 -27.23
C THR A 70 6.54 -46.43 -25.86
N LYS A 71 6.63 -45.65 -24.79
CA LYS A 71 6.43 -46.10 -23.40
C LYS A 71 5.00 -45.93 -22.90
N ILE A 72 4.09 -45.48 -23.76
CA ILE A 72 2.70 -45.23 -23.42
C ILE A 72 1.86 -46.32 -24.07
N ASP A 73 1.25 -47.16 -23.24
CA ASP A 73 0.25 -48.11 -23.71
C ASP A 73 -1.09 -47.38 -23.88
N LEU A 74 -1.65 -47.40 -25.10
CA LEU A 74 -2.95 -46.80 -25.41
C LEU A 74 -4.11 -47.65 -24.86
N HIS A 75 -3.83 -48.88 -24.44
CA HIS A 75 -4.81 -49.81 -23.87
C HIS A 75 -4.83 -49.81 -22.34
N ASP A 76 -3.92 -49.07 -21.68
CA ASP A 76 -3.92 -48.85 -20.22
C ASP A 76 -4.93 -47.75 -19.77
N ALA A 77 -5.91 -47.42 -20.62
CA ALA A 77 -6.98 -46.46 -20.34
C ALA A 77 -8.32 -47.15 -19.98
#